data_AF-A0A932DHL7-F1
#
_entry.id   AF-A0A932DHL7-F1
#
_cell.length_a   1.000
_cell.length_b   1.000
_cell.length_c   1.000
_cell.angle_alpha   90.00
_cell.angle_beta   90.00
_cell.angle_gamma   90.00
#
_symmetry.space_group_name_H-M   'P 1'
#
loop_
_entity.id
_entity.type
_entity.pdbx_description
1 polymer ?
#
loop_
_entity_poly.entity_id
_entity_poly.type
_entity_poly.pdbx_seq_one_letter_code
_entity_poly.pdbx_strand_id
1 'polypeptide(L)'
;MTPAVEWLQFLFRWLHIVAAIMWIGDSLLFMWIDSHLDPDPQGRRDVAGVTWLIHGGGYYHLEKRLLVPGRLPPRLRWFWLEATTTWLSGFLLLVLIYYMSADAFMVDRSVSSLTSGQ
;
A
#
# COMPACT_ATOMS: atom_id res chain seq x y z
N MET A 1 21.20 -13.46 17.50
CA MET A 1 20.62 -12.16 17.11
C MET A 1 20.73 -11.20 18.29
N THR A 2 20.97 -9.89 18.08
CA THR A 2 21.01 -8.92 19.19
C THR A 2 19.61 -8.39 19.50
N PRO A 3 19.31 -7.96 20.75
CA PRO A 3 18.00 -7.40 21.09
C PRO A 3 17.61 -6.21 20.20
N ALA A 4 18.58 -5.39 19.78
CA ALA A 4 18.35 -4.27 18.87
C ALA A 4 17.81 -4.73 17.50
N VAL A 5 18.36 -5.82 16.95
CA VAL A 5 17.91 -6.38 15.66
C VAL A 5 16.51 -6.99 15.78
N GLU A 6 16.20 -7.61 16.92
CA GLU A 6 14.85 -8.14 17.21
C GLU A 6 13.79 -7.03 17.22
N TRP A 7 14.04 -5.93 17.94
CA TRP A 7 13.15 -4.77 17.97
C TRP A 7 13.01 -4.11 16.60
N LEU A 8 14.10 -4.03 15.84
CA LEU A 8 14.08 -3.46 14.49
C LEU A 8 13.22 -4.31 13.54
N GLN A 9 13.37 -5.64 13.58
CA GLN A 9 12.52 -6.55 12.80
C GLN A 9 11.05 -6.43 13.20
N PHE A 10 10.74 -6.36 14.50
CA PHE A 10 9.37 -6.17 14.96
C PHE A 10 8.76 -4.87 14.40
N LEU A 11 9.48 -3.76 14.53
CA LEU A 11 9.04 -2.45 14.03
C LEU A 11 8.78 -2.47 12.53
N PHE A 12 9.72 -2.98 11.73
CA PHE A 12 9.56 -3.01 10.28
C PHE A 12 8.46 -3.97 9.82
N ARG A 13 8.23 -5.08 10.53
CA ARG A 13 7.11 -5.99 10.23
C ARG A 13 5.77 -5.28 10.43
N TRP A 14 5.60 -4.60 11.56
CA TRP A 14 4.38 -3.83 11.82
C TRP A 14 4.21 -2.67 10.86
N LEU A 15 5.26 -1.92 10.57
CA LEU A 15 5.24 -0.87 9.56
C LEU A 15 4.79 -1.43 8.20
N HIS A 16 5.36 -2.56 7.78
CA HIS A 16 5.04 -3.19 6.50
C HIS A 16 3.59 -3.65 6.44
N ILE A 17 3.09 -4.31 7.50
CA ILE A 17 1.70 -4.77 7.57
C ILE A 17 0.74 -3.59 7.50
N VAL A 18 0.98 -2.52 8.27
CA VAL A 18 0.11 -1.33 8.26
C VAL A 18 0.14 -0.66 6.88
N ALA A 19 1.33 -0.47 6.30
CA ALA A 19 1.46 0.11 4.96
C ALA A 19 0.74 -0.73 3.89
N ALA A 20 0.86 -2.07 3.96
CA ALA A 20 0.20 -2.99 3.04
C ALA A 20 -1.33 -2.93 3.19
N ILE A 21 -1.86 -2.87 4.42
CA ILE A 21 -3.29 -2.71 4.67
C ILE A 21 -3.80 -1.39 4.07
N MET A 22 -3.06 -0.28 4.25
CA MET A 22 -3.44 1.00 3.66
C MET A 22 -3.43 0.94 2.13
N TRP A 23 -2.35 0.45 1.53
CA TRP A 23 -2.21 0.38 0.08
C TRP A 23 -3.25 -0.54 -0.59
N ILE A 24 -3.40 -1.77 -0.09
CA ILE A 24 -4.35 -2.74 -0.63
C ILE A 24 -5.78 -2.29 -0.32
N GLY A 25 -6.03 -1.76 0.89
CA GLY A 25 -7.33 -1.23 1.29
C GLY A 25 -7.81 -0.11 0.38
N ASP A 26 -6.96 0.88 0.10
CA ASP A 26 -7.27 1.96 -0.83
C ASP A 26 -7.54 1.41 -2.24
N SER A 27 -6.73 0.44 -2.70
CA SER A 27 -6.90 -0.18 -4.02
C SER A 27 -8.25 -0.91 -4.15
N LEU A 28 -8.64 -1.67 -3.13
CA LEU A 28 -9.93 -2.37 -3.09
C LEU A 28 -11.09 -1.37 -2.99
N LEU A 29 -10.93 -0.29 -2.23
CA LEU A 29 -11.93 0.78 -2.15
C LEU A 29 -12.13 1.44 -3.51
N PHE A 30 -11.05 1.79 -4.22
CA PHE A 30 -11.17 2.38 -5.56
C PHE A 30 -11.80 1.43 -6.57
N MET A 31 -11.45 0.15 -6.52
CA MET A 31 -12.09 -0.87 -7.37
C MET A 31 -13.58 -1.00 -7.08
N TRP A 32 -13.96 -0.97 -5.79
CA TRP A 32 -15.35 -0.97 -5.38
C TRP A 32 -16.09 0.30 -5.82
N ILE A 33 -15.50 1.49 -5.66
CA ILE A 33 -16.08 2.76 -6.13
C ILE A 33 -16.31 2.68 -7.65
N ASP A 34 -15.30 2.24 -8.40
CA ASP A 34 -15.34 2.13 -9.85
C ASP A 34 -16.45 1.19 -10.34
N SER A 35 -16.73 0.11 -9.60
CA SER A 35 -17.81 -0.82 -9.94
C SER A 35 -19.21 -0.35 -9.53
N HIS A 36 -19.32 0.72 -8.74
CA HIS A 36 -20.57 1.29 -8.23
C HIS A 36 -20.78 2.74 -8.72
N LEU A 37 -20.26 3.06 -9.90
CA LEU A 37 -20.54 4.33 -10.57
C LEU A 37 -21.87 4.25 -11.30
N ASP A 38 -22.74 5.20 -11.02
CA ASP A 38 -23.96 5.47 -11.78
C ASP A 38 -23.65 6.42 -12.95
N PRO A 39 -24.45 6.37 -14.04
CA PRO A 39 -24.37 7.34 -15.11
C PRO A 39 -24.54 8.79 -14.59
N ASP A 40 -23.76 9.73 -15.13
CA ASP A 40 -23.89 11.14 -14.76
C ASP A 40 -25.27 11.69 -15.19
N PRO A 41 -26.13 12.15 -14.26
CA PRO A 41 -27.47 12.64 -14.60
C PRO A 41 -27.45 13.90 -15.47
N GLN A 42 -26.32 14.63 -15.51
CA GLN A 42 -26.13 15.80 -16.36
C GLN A 42 -25.59 15.44 -17.76
N GLY A 43 -25.21 14.17 -18.00
CA GLY A 43 -24.67 13.72 -19.29
C GLY A 43 -23.36 14.41 -19.69
N ARG A 44 -22.56 14.88 -18.72
CA ARG A 44 -21.28 15.55 -19.00
C ARG A 44 -20.29 14.56 -19.57
N ARG A 45 -19.65 14.93 -20.69
CA ARG A 45 -18.73 14.04 -21.42
C ARG A 45 -17.40 13.77 -20.71
N ASP A 46 -16.99 14.64 -19.78
CA ASP A 46 -15.75 14.51 -19.01
C ASP A 46 -15.92 13.73 -17.69
N VAL A 47 -17.15 13.35 -17.35
CA VAL A 47 -17.49 12.57 -16.15
C VAL A 47 -17.81 11.13 -16.60
N ALA A 48 -16.98 10.19 -16.16
CA ALA A 48 -17.18 8.77 -16.45
C ALA A 48 -18.35 8.17 -15.65
N GLY A 49 -18.63 8.72 -14.47
CA GLY A 49 -19.73 8.32 -13.62
C GLY A 49 -19.69 9.01 -12.26
N VAL A 50 -20.75 8.83 -11.50
CA VAL A 50 -20.93 9.45 -10.17
C VAL A 50 -21.30 8.41 -9.13
N THR A 51 -20.96 8.67 -7.87
CA THR A 51 -21.44 7.84 -6.76
C THR A 51 -21.55 8.67 -5.47
N TRP A 52 -22.24 8.11 -4.48
CA TRP A 52 -22.48 8.74 -3.19
C TRP A 52 -21.96 7.85 -2.07
N LEU A 53 -21.09 8.39 -1.23
CA LEU A 53 -20.58 7.70 -0.04
C LEU A 53 -21.13 8.36 1.22
N ILE A 54 -21.40 7.58 2.27
CA ILE A 54 -21.77 8.09 3.59
C ILE A 54 -20.69 7.74 4.62
N HIS A 55 -20.27 8.71 5.43
CA HIS A 55 -19.38 8.47 6.56
C HIS A 55 -19.46 9.61 7.58
N GLY A 56 -19.34 9.28 8.87
CA GLY A 56 -19.28 10.29 9.94
C GLY A 56 -20.52 11.20 10.04
N GLY A 57 -21.69 10.73 9.60
CA GLY A 57 -22.93 11.52 9.58
C GLY A 57 -23.08 12.49 8.39
N GLY A 58 -22.16 12.48 7.42
CA GLY A 58 -22.26 13.25 6.18
C GLY A 58 -22.15 12.37 4.93
N TYR A 59 -22.40 12.97 3.76
CA TYR A 59 -22.25 12.31 2.47
C TYR A 59 -21.19 12.99 1.59
N TYR A 60 -20.57 12.20 0.72
CA TYR A 60 -19.61 12.63 -0.29
C TYR A 60 -20.21 12.34 -1.66
N HIS A 61 -20.27 13.36 -2.52
CA HIS A 61 -20.55 13.19 -3.94
C HIS A 61 -19.23 13.05 -4.69
N LEU A 62 -19.01 11.89 -5.29
CA LEU A 62 -17.79 11.60 -6.04
C LEU A 62 -18.10 11.58 -7.53
N GLU A 63 -17.28 12.28 -8.31
CA GLU A 63 -17.31 12.25 -9.77
C GLU A 63 -15.99 11.66 -10.26
N LYS A 64 -16.03 10.54 -10.97
CA LYS A 64 -14.85 10.01 -11.64
C LYS A 64 -14.68 10.78 -12.94
N ARG A 65 -13.62 11.57 -13.03
CA ARG A 65 -13.24 12.30 -14.25
C ARG A 65 -12.05 11.63 -14.92
N LEU A 66 -12.11 11.47 -16.23
CA LEU A 66 -10.98 10.96 -17.00
C LEU A 66 -9.89 12.01 -17.05
N LEU A 67 -8.62 11.58 -16.96
CA LEU A 67 -7.50 12.49 -17.13
C LEU A 67 -7.50 13.06 -18.55
N VAL A 68 -7.58 14.38 -18.65
CA VAL A 68 -7.42 15.10 -19.91
C VAL A 68 -6.01 15.68 -19.93
N PRO A 69 -5.19 15.38 -20.97
CA PRO A 69 -3.85 15.96 -21.10
C PRO A 69 -3.87 17.49 -20.96
N GLY A 70 -2.97 18.03 -20.15
CA GLY A 70 -2.87 19.47 -19.91
C GLY A 70 -3.90 20.05 -18.92
N ARG A 71 -4.78 19.24 -18.33
CA ARG A 71 -5.74 19.67 -17.29
C ARG A 71 -5.69 18.75 -16.08
N LEU A 72 -4.76 19.01 -15.16
CA LEU A 72 -4.75 18.37 -13.84
C LEU A 72 -5.46 19.26 -12.81
N PRO A 73 -6.18 18.66 -11.84
CA PRO A 73 -6.72 19.41 -10.72
C PRO A 73 -5.59 20.13 -9.95
N PRO A 74 -5.84 21.34 -9.43
CA PRO A 74 -4.82 22.10 -8.69
C PRO A 74 -4.41 21.42 -7.37
N ARG A 75 -5.23 20.51 -6.86
CA ARG A 75 -4.96 19.71 -5.66
C ARG A 75 -5.33 18.26 -5.96
N LEU A 76 -4.35 17.38 -5.92
CA LEU A 76 -4.52 15.94 -6.06
C LEU A 76 -4.06 15.26 -4.78
N ARG A 77 -4.93 14.44 -4.18
CA ARG A 77 -4.52 13.49 -3.14
C ARG A 77 -4.13 12.21 -3.85
N TRP A 78 -2.83 11.92 -3.85
CA TRP A 78 -2.28 10.77 -4.54
C TRP A 78 -1.74 9.79 -3.51
N PHE A 79 -2.29 8.57 -3.52
CA PHE A 79 -1.98 7.47 -2.61
C PHE A 79 -0.73 6.67 -3.05
N TRP A 80 0.33 7.38 -3.47
CA TRP A 80 1.58 6.74 -3.88
C TRP A 80 2.49 6.40 -2.70
N LEU A 81 2.31 7.09 -1.57
CA LEU A 81 3.12 6.91 -0.37
C LEU A 81 2.89 5.55 0.26
N GLU A 82 1.66 5.06 0.24
CA GLU A 82 1.22 3.78 0.79
C GLU A 82 1.90 2.63 0.04
N ALA A 83 1.84 2.66 -1.30
CA ALA A 83 2.52 1.69 -2.16
C ALA A 83 4.04 1.75 -1.98
N THR A 84 4.61 2.96 -1.97
CA THR A 84 6.06 3.17 -1.84
C THR A 84 6.57 2.72 -0.48
N THR A 85 5.84 3.01 0.60
CA THR A 85 6.18 2.59 1.96
C THR A 85 6.07 1.08 2.11
N THR A 86 5.05 0.46 1.51
CA THR A 86 4.92 -1.01 1.48
C THR A 86 6.12 -1.65 0.79
N TRP A 87 6.48 -1.16 -0.40
CA TRP A 87 7.63 -1.68 -1.14
C TRP A 87 8.94 -1.50 -0.37
N LEU A 88 9.22 -0.29 0.13
CA LEU A 88 10.45 0.01 0.88
C LEU A 88 10.55 -0.83 2.14
N SER A 89 9.49 -0.90 2.94
CA SER A 89 9.48 -1.71 4.17
C SER A 89 9.60 -3.20 3.88
N GLY A 90 9.00 -3.70 2.80
CA GLY A 90 9.12 -5.10 2.37
C GLY A 90 10.53 -5.44 1.93
N PHE A 91 11.17 -4.55 1.16
CA PHE A 91 12.56 -4.70 0.77
C PHE A 91 13.52 -4.66 1.97
N LEU A 92 13.30 -3.75 2.93
CA LEU A 92 14.08 -3.71 4.16
C LEU A 92 13.91 -4.98 4.99
N LEU A 93 12.69 -5.53 5.07
CA LEU A 93 12.44 -6.81 5.74
C LEU A 93 13.14 -7.97 5.03
N LEU A 94 13.16 -7.98 3.69
CA LEU A 94 13.93 -8.95 2.93
C LEU A 94 15.41 -8.88 3.33
N VAL A 95 16.01 -7.69 3.35
CA VAL A 95 17.41 -7.50 3.79
C VAL A 95 17.61 -7.97 5.23
N LEU A 96 16.78 -7.50 6.16
CA LEU A 96 16.92 -7.78 7.59
C LEU A 96 16.74 -9.25 7.95
N ILE A 97 15.73 -9.92 7.38
CA ILE A 97 15.38 -11.30 7.71
C ILE A 97 16.24 -12.27 6.89
N TYR A 98 16.22 -12.12 5.56
CA TYR A 98 16.80 -13.10 4.66
C TYR A 98 18.32 -13.01 4.62
N TYR A 99 18.89 -11.80 4.56
CA TYR A 99 20.34 -11.65 4.39
C TYR A 99 21.07 -11.46 5.72
N MET A 100 20.52 -10.66 6.64
CA MET A 100 21.20 -10.32 7.90
C MET A 100 20.90 -11.30 9.04
N SER A 101 19.80 -12.05 8.96
CA SER A 101 19.35 -12.99 10.01
C SER A 101 19.19 -14.42 9.49
N ALA A 102 19.88 -14.76 8.40
CA ALA A 102 19.81 -16.07 7.75
C ALA A 102 20.18 -17.21 8.72
N ASP A 103 21.22 -17.00 9.53
CA ASP A 103 21.67 -17.95 10.54
C ASP A 103 20.61 -18.30 11.58
N ALA A 104 19.66 -17.38 11.84
CA ALA A 104 18.61 -17.55 12.82
C ALA A 104 17.34 -18.19 12.25
N PHE A 105 17.02 -17.95 10.97
CA PHE A 105 15.73 -18.33 10.39
C PHE A 105 15.81 -19.31 9.21
N MET A 106 16.96 -19.46 8.56
CA MET A 106 17.08 -20.15 7.26
C MET A 106 18.19 -21.20 7.21
N VAL A 107 19.28 -21.02 7.96
CA VAL A 107 20.39 -21.99 7.98
C VAL A 107 20.20 -23.01 9.09
N ASP A 108 20.07 -24.28 8.71
CA ASP A 108 20.19 -25.40 9.63
C ASP A 108 21.66 -25.79 9.81
N ARG A 109 22.18 -25.56 11.03
CA ARG A 109 23.56 -25.85 11.41
C ARG A 109 23.91 -27.33 11.39
N SER A 110 22.92 -28.23 11.40
CA SER A 110 23.16 -29.67 11.35
C SER A 110 23.59 -30.16 9.96
N VAL A 111 23.27 -29.39 8.91
CA VAL A 111 23.55 -29.75 7.51
C VAL A 111 24.40 -28.71 6.77
N SER A 112 24.55 -27.50 7.30
CA SER A 112 25.30 -26.42 6.65
C SER A 112 26.10 -25.56 7.63
N SER A 113 27.31 -25.17 7.22
CA SER A 113 28.18 -24.26 7.97
C SER A 113 28.08 -22.79 7.54
N LEU A 114 27.16 -22.46 6.62
CA LEU A 114 27.00 -21.09 6.12
C LEU A 114 26.64 -20.11 7.24
N THR A 115 27.09 -18.87 7.13
CA THR A 115 26.73 -17.76 8.01
C THR A 115 26.00 -16.68 7.23
N SER A 116 25.28 -15.79 7.93
CA SER A 116 24.63 -14.63 7.32
C SER A 116 25.59 -13.81 6.46
N GLY A 117 25.23 -13.58 5.19
CA GLY A 117 26.01 -12.82 4.21
C GLY A 117 27.01 -13.60 3.34
N GLN A 118 27.08 -14.94 3.48
CA GLN A 118 27.80 -15.85 2.58
C GLN A 118 26.86 -16.46 1.54
#